data_AF-A0A5E4IGX4-F1
#
_entry.id   AF-A0A5E4IGX4-F1
#
_cell.length_a   1.000
_cell.length_b   1.000
_cell.length_c   1.000
_cell.angle_alpha   90.00
_cell.angle_beta   90.00
_cell.angle_gamma   90.00
#
_symmetry.space_group_name_H-M   'P 1'
#
loop_
_entity.id
_entity.type
_entity.pdbx_description
1 polymer ?
#
loop_
_entity_poly.entity_id
_entity_poly.type
_entity_poly.pdbx_seq_one_letter_code
_entity_poly.pdbx_strand_id
1 'polypeptide(L)'
;MRSQLIKIATGVSVYSISKGNLADISIPLPSLEEQSAIAAILSDMDADISTLEARHEKTRALKQGMMQELLTGRIRLVKGAEA
;
A
#
# COMPACT_ATOMS: atom_id res chain seq x y z
N MET A 1 -11.47 16.20 -7.95
CA MET A 1 -12.31 15.14 -7.35
C MET A 1 -12.38 15.20 -5.82
N ARG A 2 -11.29 15.01 -5.06
CA ARG A 2 -11.33 14.95 -3.57
C ARG A 2 -12.02 16.14 -2.89
N SER A 3 -11.78 17.37 -3.36
CA SER A 3 -12.46 18.57 -2.83
C SER A 3 -13.97 18.57 -3.09
N GLN A 4 -14.43 18.04 -4.24
CA GLN A 4 -15.86 17.93 -4.55
C GLN A 4 -16.52 16.89 -3.64
N LEU A 5 -15.88 15.72 -3.45
CA LEU A 5 -16.36 14.65 -2.56
C LEU A 5 -16.55 15.13 -1.11
N ILE A 6 -15.61 15.90 -0.58
CA ILE A 6 -15.70 16.45 0.79
C ILE A 6 -16.83 17.47 0.92
N LYS A 7 -17.11 18.26 -0.13
CA LYS A 7 -18.18 19.27 -0.12
C LYS A 7 -19.58 18.68 -0.14
N ILE A 8 -19.76 17.57 -0.86
CA ILE A 8 -21.07 16.90 -1.01
C ILE A 8 -21.32 15.80 0.02
N ALA A 9 -20.29 15.47 0.81
CA ALA A 9 -20.39 14.54 1.92
C ALA A 9 -21.27 15.14 3.02
N THR A 10 -22.24 14.35 3.46
CA THR A 10 -23.22 14.70 4.49
C THR A 10 -22.98 13.87 5.74
N GLY A 11 -23.37 14.39 6.92
CA GLY A 11 -23.14 13.73 8.21
C GLY A 11 -21.96 14.32 8.98
N VAL A 12 -22.02 14.23 10.32
CA VAL A 12 -21.06 14.88 11.23
C VAL A 12 -20.00 13.89 11.74
N SER A 13 -20.43 12.68 12.13
CA SER A 13 -19.54 11.62 12.64
C SER A 13 -19.13 10.60 11.59
N VAL A 14 -19.96 10.39 10.56
CA VAL A 14 -19.69 9.52 9.42
C VAL A 14 -20.15 10.24 8.16
N TYR A 15 -19.24 10.40 7.21
CA TYR A 15 -19.53 11.02 5.92
C TYR A 15 -20.25 10.04 4.99
N SER A 16 -21.38 10.47 4.45
CA SER A 16 -22.19 9.75 3.46
C SER A 16 -22.44 10.60 2.23
N ILE A 17 -22.43 9.98 1.05
CA ILE A 17 -22.70 10.64 -0.23
C ILE A 17 -23.92 9.98 -0.85
N SER A 18 -24.94 10.78 -1.18
CA SER A 18 -26.15 10.29 -1.84
C SER A 18 -25.85 9.91 -3.30
N LYS A 19 -26.66 9.01 -3.87
CA LYS A 19 -26.52 8.62 -5.28
C LYS A 19 -26.62 9.80 -6.24
N GLY A 20 -27.52 10.76 -5.96
CA GLY A 20 -27.68 11.98 -6.76
C GLY A 20 -26.42 12.84 -6.71
N ASN A 21 -25.92 13.12 -5.50
CA ASN A 21 -24.70 13.92 -5.33
C ASN A 21 -23.48 13.26 -6.00
N LEU A 22 -23.41 11.93 -6.01
CA LEU A 22 -22.34 11.19 -6.67
C LEU A 22 -22.41 11.33 -8.20
N ALA A 23 -23.61 11.32 -8.78
CA ALA A 23 -23.80 11.44 -10.24
C ALA A 23 -23.42 12.83 -10.77
N ASP A 24 -23.53 13.87 -9.94
CA ASP A 24 -23.21 15.26 -10.31
C ASP A 24 -21.71 15.60 -10.22
N ILE A 25 -20.85 14.64 -9.84
CA ILE A 25 -19.41 14.86 -9.77
C ILE A 25 -18.83 14.97 -11.17
N SER A 26 -18.24 16.12 -11.46
CA SER A 26 -17.48 16.31 -12.69
C SER A 26 -16.07 15.75 -12.54
N ILE A 27 -15.73 14.79 -13.39
CA ILE A 27 -14.38 14.22 -13.51
C ILE A 27 -13.78 14.51 -14.89
N PRO A 28 -12.45 14.74 -14.99
CA PRO A 28 -11.76 14.76 -16.27
C PRO A 28 -11.94 13.40 -16.96
N LEU A 29 -12.33 13.41 -18.23
CA LEU A 29 -12.47 12.20 -19.04
C LEU A 29 -11.58 12.32 -20.28
N PRO A 30 -10.30 11.89 -20.19
CA PRO A 30 -9.39 11.91 -21.33
C PRO A 30 -9.72 10.78 -22.32
N SER A 31 -8.95 10.67 -23.41
CA SER A 31 -9.14 9.58 -24.39
C SER A 31 -8.92 8.20 -23.75
N LEU A 32 -9.51 7.15 -24.33
CA LEU A 32 -9.32 5.78 -23.80
C LEU A 32 -7.85 5.35 -23.79
N GLU A 33 -7.07 5.81 -24.76
CA GLU A 33 -5.63 5.55 -24.83
C GLU A 33 -4.90 6.19 -23.64
N GLU A 34 -5.17 7.47 -23.36
CA GLU A 34 -4.58 8.17 -22.21
C GLU A 34 -5.05 7.57 -20.88
N GLN A 35 -6.33 7.21 -20.75
CA GLN A 35 -6.84 6.51 -19.57
C GLN A 35 -6.09 5.20 -19.32
N SER A 36 -5.85 4.41 -20.38
CA SER A 36 -5.14 3.13 -20.28
C SER A 36 -3.68 3.33 -19.88
N ALA A 37 -3.01 4.33 -20.46
CA ALA A 37 -1.63 4.67 -20.13
C ALA A 37 -1.48 5.10 -18.66
N ILE A 38 -2.36 5.98 -18.18
CA ILE A 38 -2.39 6.42 -16.77
C ILE A 38 -2.64 5.21 -15.85
N ALA A 39 -3.64 4.39 -16.18
CA ALA A 39 -4.00 3.23 -15.37
C ALA A 39 -2.86 2.20 -15.30
N ALA A 40 -2.16 1.94 -16.40
CA ALA A 40 -1.01 1.02 -16.42
C ALA A 40 0.09 1.50 -15.47
N ILE A 41 0.51 2.76 -15.57
CA ILE A 41 1.56 3.33 -14.73
C ILE A 41 1.19 3.26 -13.24
N LEU A 42 -0.05 3.60 -12.88
CA LEU A 42 -0.51 3.53 -11.49
C LEU A 42 -0.59 2.08 -10.99
N SER A 43 -1.03 1.14 -11.84
CA SER A 43 -1.11 -0.28 -11.49
C SER A 43 0.27 -0.88 -11.25
N ASP A 44 1.26 -0.51 -12.06
CA ASP A 44 2.64 -0.93 -11.89
C ASP A 44 3.21 -0.44 -10.55
N MET A 45 2.93 0.81 -10.19
CA MET A 45 3.34 1.37 -8.88
C MET A 45 2.69 0.63 -7.71
N ASP A 46 1.40 0.29 -7.81
CA ASP A 46 0.71 -0.50 -6.77
C ASP A 46 1.31 -1.91 -6.64
N ALA A 47 1.69 -2.54 -7.76
CA ALA A 47 2.37 -3.84 -7.75
C ALA A 47 3.74 -3.79 -7.07
N ASP A 48 4.50 -2.72 -7.32
CA ASP A 48 5.79 -2.47 -6.68
C ASP A 48 5.65 -2.27 -5.17
N ILE A 49 4.67 -1.45 -4.74
CA ILE A 49 4.39 -1.23 -3.32
C ILE A 49 4.04 -2.56 -2.64
N SER A 50 3.12 -3.33 -3.22
CA SER A 50 2.72 -4.63 -2.68
C SER A 50 3.91 -5.59 -2.54
N THR A 51 4.79 -5.61 -3.54
CA THR A 51 6.01 -6.43 -3.52
C THR A 51 6.96 -6.00 -2.41
N LEU A 52 7.14 -4.68 -2.22
CA LEU A 52 7.99 -4.14 -1.16
C LEU A 52 7.42 -4.43 0.24
N GLU A 53 6.12 -4.29 0.44
CA GLU A 53 5.45 -4.62 1.70
C GLU A 53 5.61 -6.11 2.04
N ALA A 54 5.43 -7.00 1.07
CA ALA A 54 5.64 -8.44 1.26
C ALA A 54 7.10 -8.77 1.63
N ARG A 55 8.08 -8.12 0.99
CA ARG A 55 9.50 -8.29 1.33
C ARG A 55 9.82 -7.75 2.71
N HIS A 56 9.25 -6.60 3.07
CA HIS A 56 9.43 -6.00 4.39
C HIS A 56 8.91 -6.93 5.49
N GLU A 57 7.69 -7.46 5.33
CA GLU A 57 7.10 -8.36 6.32
C GLU A 57 7.88 -9.68 6.42
N LYS A 58 8.29 -10.26 5.29
CA LYS A 58 9.16 -11.44 5.29
C LYS A 58 10.47 -11.20 6.03
N THR A 59 11.09 -10.04 5.82
CA THR A 59 12.35 -9.67 6.47
C THR A 59 12.15 -9.48 7.98
N ARG A 60 11.03 -8.87 8.39
CA ARG A 60 10.66 -8.74 9.81
C ARG A 60 10.46 -10.09 10.47
N ALA A 61 9.73 -11.00 9.82
CA ALA A 61 9.51 -12.36 10.32
C ALA A 61 10.83 -13.14 10.44
N LEU A 62 11.71 -13.04 9.44
CA LEU A 62 13.03 -13.67 9.49
C LEU A 62 13.87 -13.13 10.65
N LYS A 63 13.93 -11.80 10.81
CA LYS A 63 14.62 -11.17 11.94
C LYS A 63 14.10 -11.70 13.27
N GLN A 64 12.78 -11.79 13.44
CA GLN A 64 12.17 -12.32 14.66
C GLN A 64 12.55 -13.79 14.91
N GLY A 65 12.48 -14.63 13.88
CA GLY A 65 12.90 -16.03 13.97
C GLY A 65 14.38 -16.18 14.32
N MET A 66 15.26 -15.39 13.69
CA MET A 66 16.69 -15.41 13.96
C MET A 66 17.00 -15.00 15.40
N MET A 67 16.35 -13.95 15.93
CA MET A 67 16.50 -13.57 17.34
C MET A 67 16.08 -14.71 18.25
N GLN A 68 14.98 -15.40 17.93
CA GLN A 68 14.47 -16.51 18.73
C GLN A 68 15.44 -17.71 18.73
N GLU A 69 16.12 -18.03 17.62
CA GLU A 69 17.13 -19.09 17.57
C GLU A 69 18.46 -18.72 18.25
N LEU A 70 18.92 -17.48 18.08
CA LEU A 70 20.22 -17.03 18.60
C LEU A 70 20.17 -16.68 20.10
N LEU A 71 19.15 -15.94 20.54
CA LEU A 71 19.06 -15.47 21.94
C LEU A 71 18.66 -16.57 22.92
N THR A 72 18.05 -17.65 22.45
CA THR A 72 17.79 -18.85 23.26
C THR A 72 18.94 -19.85 23.24
N GLY A 73 19.99 -19.59 22.44
CA GLY A 73 21.16 -20.45 22.33
C GLY A 73 20.92 -21.77 21.59
N ARG A 74 19.80 -21.92 20.87
CA ARG A 74 19.53 -23.07 19.99
C ARG A 74 20.52 -23.12 18.83
N ILE A 75 20.89 -21.96 18.29
CA ILE A 75 21.98 -21.79 17.32
C ILE A 75 23.06 -20.91 17.95
N ARG A 76 24.32 -21.34 17.86
CA ARG A 76 25.49 -20.54 18.29
C ARG A 76 26.26 -20.07 17.07
N LEU A 77 26.76 -18.84 17.14
CA LEU A 77 27.65 -18.30 16.12
C LEU A 77 28.99 -19.05 16.18
N VAL A 78 29.48 -19.49 15.02
CA VAL A 78 30.86 -19.93 14.90
C VAL A 78 31.77 -18.72 15.12
N LYS A 79 32.88 -18.90 15.85
CA LYS A 79 33.90 -17.86 15.92
C LYS A 79 34.34 -17.58 14.49
N GLY A 80 34.21 -16.32 14.04
CA GLY A 80 34.67 -15.92 12.72
C GLY A 80 36.12 -16.37 12.55
N ALA A 81 36.43 -16.97 11.41
CA ALA A 81 37.82 -17.13 11.01
C ALA A 81 38.41 -15.72 10.97
N GLU A 82 39.35 -15.45 11.88
CA GLU A 82 40.15 -14.23 11.86
C GLU A 82 40.87 -14.19 10.51
N ALA A 83 40.52 -13.18 9.70
CA ALA A 83 41.23 -12.79 8.49
C ALA A 83 41.38 -11.27 8.52
#